data_AF-A0A085M8J7-F1
#
_entry.id   AF-A0A085M8J7-F1
#
_cell.length_a   1.000
_cell.length_b   1.000
_cell.length_c   1.000
_cell.angle_alpha   90.00
_cell.angle_beta   90.00
_cell.angle_gamma   90.00
#
_symmetry.space_group_name_H-M   'P 1'
#
loop_
_entity.id
_entity.type
_entity.pdbx_description
1 polymer ?
#
loop_
_entity_poly.entity_id
_entity_poly.type
_entity_poly.pdbx_seq_one_letter_code
_entity_poly.pdbx_strand_id
1 'polypeptide(L)'
;MRHMKSISVVLLLAILAPSTEVTNFDCRDDGGNPVEWMLAYKLPQGESTAFMTAGISWKPSTMEADSPIGKTLKQYLDLLPTGGPLMSGKDGVGIMAYNQHPPLGAMVANVPGRGVLMVPDGRGIWIVHTFPQFPNLQDDATYEKPKETNKAGMFVCVKIPSGNFGSIGKYSETSLIRNPINRTLL
;
A
#
# COMPACT_ATOMS: atom_id res chain seq x y z
N MET A 1 -15.49 68.87 -1.66
CA MET A 1 -15.38 67.80 -0.64
C MET A 1 -15.68 66.47 -1.31
N ARG A 2 -14.68 65.57 -1.40
CA ARG A 2 -14.77 64.26 -2.06
C ARG A 2 -15.52 63.29 -1.15
N HIS A 3 -16.68 62.78 -1.57
CA HIS A 3 -17.32 61.64 -0.91
C HIS A 3 -16.71 60.33 -1.41
N MET A 4 -15.90 59.71 -0.57
CA MET A 4 -15.30 58.40 -0.81
C MET A 4 -16.34 57.31 -0.52
N LYS A 5 -16.62 56.47 -1.53
CA LYS A 5 -17.56 55.34 -1.45
C LYS A 5 -16.93 54.24 -0.59
N SER A 6 -17.61 53.84 0.49
CA SER A 6 -17.19 52.70 1.31
C SER A 6 -17.60 51.41 0.60
N ILE A 7 -16.63 50.66 0.09
CA ILE A 7 -16.82 49.32 -0.47
C ILE A 7 -16.60 48.33 0.67
N SER A 8 -17.69 47.80 1.23
CA SER A 8 -17.63 46.70 2.20
C SER A 8 -17.22 45.42 1.50
N VAL A 9 -15.96 45.02 1.67
CA VAL A 9 -15.46 43.69 1.26
C VAL A 9 -15.91 42.69 2.32
N VAL A 10 -16.93 41.89 2.00
CA VAL A 10 -17.37 40.76 2.83
C VAL A 10 -16.46 39.58 2.52
N LEU A 11 -15.51 39.28 3.41
CA LEU A 11 -14.61 38.13 3.31
C LEU A 11 -15.37 36.87 3.76
N LEU A 12 -15.89 36.09 2.81
CA LEU A 12 -16.45 34.76 3.09
C LEU A 12 -15.30 33.80 3.46
N LEU A 13 -15.07 33.60 4.75
CA LEU A 13 -14.25 32.50 5.25
C LEU A 13 -15.04 31.19 5.11
N ALA A 14 -14.83 30.49 4.00
CA ALA A 14 -15.26 29.11 3.85
C ALA A 14 -14.47 28.25 4.85
N ILE A 15 -15.12 27.82 5.93
CA ILE A 15 -14.56 26.84 6.86
C ILE A 15 -14.53 25.50 6.12
N LEU A 16 -13.40 25.20 5.46
CA LEU A 16 -13.09 23.85 5.02
C LEU A 16 -12.89 23.01 6.28
N ALA A 17 -13.93 22.32 6.72
CA ALA A 17 -13.75 21.22 7.67
C ALA A 17 -12.81 20.21 7.00
N PRO A 18 -11.66 19.85 7.60
CA PRO A 18 -10.83 18.80 7.04
C PRO A 18 -11.65 17.52 7.04
N SER A 19 -12.03 17.03 5.87
CA SER A 19 -12.53 15.67 5.71
C SER A 19 -11.38 14.76 6.08
N THR A 20 -11.45 14.12 7.25
CA THR A 20 -10.57 13.01 7.58
C THR A 20 -10.93 11.88 6.63
N GLU A 21 -10.27 11.82 5.47
CA GLU A 21 -10.37 10.68 4.59
C GLU A 21 -9.74 9.49 5.32
N VAL A 22 -10.60 8.67 5.92
CA VAL A 22 -10.20 7.34 6.38
C VAL A 22 -9.85 6.57 5.12
N THR A 23 -8.56 6.46 4.82
CA THR A 23 -8.08 5.68 3.69
C THR A 23 -8.34 4.22 4.01
N ASN A 24 -9.40 3.62 3.44
CA ASN A 24 -9.59 2.18 3.56
C ASN A 24 -8.73 1.51 2.49
N PHE A 25 -7.79 0.66 2.92
CA PHE A 25 -7.09 -0.21 1.98
C PHE A 25 -7.94 -1.43 1.68
N ASP A 26 -8.06 -1.73 0.39
CA ASP A 26 -8.72 -2.94 -0.10
C ASP A 26 -7.79 -3.70 -1.05
N CYS A 27 -7.95 -5.02 -1.11
CA CYS A 27 -7.45 -5.76 -2.26
C CYS A 27 -8.24 -5.31 -3.49
N ARG A 28 -7.58 -5.13 -4.63
CA ARG A 28 -8.21 -4.61 -5.84
C ARG A 28 -8.24 -5.67 -6.95
N ASP A 29 -9.30 -5.68 -7.74
CA ASP A 29 -9.35 -6.45 -9.00
C ASP A 29 -8.76 -5.64 -10.18
N ASP A 30 -8.92 -6.16 -11.40
CA ASP A 30 -8.50 -5.51 -12.65
C ASP A 30 -9.31 -4.26 -12.97
N GLY A 31 -10.54 -4.14 -12.49
CA GLY A 31 -11.34 -2.91 -12.56
C GLY A 31 -10.94 -1.86 -11.52
N GLY A 32 -10.14 -2.22 -10.52
CA GLY A 32 -9.89 -1.37 -9.35
C GLY A 32 -11.01 -1.41 -8.31
N ASN A 33 -11.93 -2.36 -8.42
CA ASN A 33 -12.97 -2.57 -7.42
C ASN A 33 -12.40 -3.28 -6.18
N PRO A 34 -12.91 -2.98 -4.98
CA PRO A 34 -12.50 -3.68 -3.77
C PRO A 34 -13.00 -5.14 -3.78
N VAL A 35 -12.13 -6.07 -3.38
CA VAL A 35 -12.43 -7.50 -3.24
C VAL A 35 -11.92 -8.02 -1.89
N GLU A 36 -12.51 -9.11 -1.39
CA GLU A 36 -12.12 -9.68 -0.08
C GLU A 36 -10.70 -10.27 -0.10
N TRP A 37 -10.33 -10.89 -1.21
CA TRP A 37 -9.01 -11.44 -1.45
C TRP A 37 -8.69 -11.47 -2.94
N MET A 38 -7.38 -11.46 -3.24
CA MET A 38 -6.83 -11.53 -4.60
C MET A 38 -5.61 -12.44 -4.59
N LEU A 39 -5.52 -13.34 -5.59
CA LEU A 39 -4.33 -14.13 -5.88
C LEU A 39 -3.84 -13.75 -7.27
N ALA A 40 -2.56 -13.37 -7.40
CA ALA A 40 -1.90 -13.21 -8.69
C ALA A 40 -0.70 -14.15 -8.76
N TYR A 41 -0.57 -14.87 -9.87
CA TYR A 41 0.45 -15.87 -10.11
C TYR A 41 1.19 -15.57 -11.40
N LYS A 42 2.51 -15.37 -11.29
CA LYS A 42 3.44 -15.22 -12.40
C LYS A 42 3.99 -16.61 -12.74
N LEU A 43 3.81 -17.03 -13.98
CA LEU A 43 4.37 -18.27 -14.50
C LEU A 43 5.90 -18.17 -14.66
N PRO A 44 6.61 -19.32 -14.60
CA PRO A 44 8.04 -19.35 -14.85
C PRO A 44 8.35 -18.95 -16.31
N GLN A 45 9.63 -18.72 -16.60
CA GLN A 45 10.13 -18.39 -17.95
C GLN A 45 9.54 -17.10 -18.57
N GLY A 46 8.88 -16.25 -17.77
CA GLY A 46 8.38 -14.94 -18.23
C GLY A 46 7.12 -15.02 -19.09
N GLU A 47 6.43 -16.16 -19.11
CA GLU A 47 5.42 -16.45 -20.14
C GLU A 47 4.07 -15.75 -19.91
N SER A 48 3.62 -15.54 -18.67
CA SER A 48 2.40 -14.78 -18.37
C SER A 48 2.16 -14.61 -16.86
N THR A 49 1.29 -13.66 -16.51
CA THR A 49 0.69 -13.55 -15.17
C THR A 49 -0.80 -13.82 -15.29
N ALA A 50 -1.37 -14.49 -14.30
CA ALA A 50 -2.82 -14.65 -14.18
C ALA A 50 -3.24 -14.23 -12.77
N PHE A 51 -4.49 -13.80 -12.62
CA PHE A 51 -5.05 -13.48 -11.31
C PHE A 51 -6.46 -14.05 -11.15
N MET A 52 -6.89 -14.16 -9.90
CA MET A 52 -8.26 -14.47 -9.52
C MET A 52 -8.60 -13.70 -8.23
N THR A 53 -9.88 -13.48 -7.98
CA THR A 53 -10.38 -12.78 -6.79
C THR A 53 -11.62 -13.49 -6.23
N ALA A 54 -12.15 -13.00 -5.11
CA ALA A 54 -13.48 -13.36 -4.65
C ALA A 54 -14.52 -13.06 -5.76
N GLY A 55 -15.02 -14.11 -6.41
CA GLY A 55 -16.04 -14.03 -7.47
C GLY A 55 -15.52 -13.98 -8.91
N ILE A 56 -14.21 -13.91 -9.14
CA ILE A 56 -13.59 -13.95 -10.47
C ILE A 56 -12.63 -15.13 -10.54
N SER A 57 -12.87 -16.06 -11.46
CA SER A 57 -11.94 -17.17 -11.76
C SER A 57 -10.70 -16.66 -12.51
N TRP A 58 -9.70 -17.53 -12.67
CA TRP A 58 -8.42 -17.20 -13.32
C TRP A 58 -8.59 -16.46 -14.64
N LYS A 59 -7.94 -15.29 -14.74
CA LYS A 59 -7.86 -14.45 -15.94
C LYS A 59 -6.43 -13.99 -16.19
N PRO A 60 -6.03 -13.77 -17.46
CA PRO A 60 -4.74 -13.16 -17.78
C PRO A 60 -4.57 -11.78 -17.11
N SER A 61 -3.34 -11.45 -16.73
CA SER A 61 -2.96 -10.20 -16.07
C SER A 61 -1.51 -9.83 -16.39
N THR A 62 -1.08 -8.70 -15.84
CA THR A 62 0.31 -8.25 -15.78
C THR A 62 0.74 -8.12 -14.31
N MET A 63 2.00 -7.71 -14.07
CA MET A 63 2.49 -7.20 -12.79
C MET A 63 2.75 -5.69 -12.84
N GLU A 64 2.23 -5.01 -13.86
CA GLU A 64 2.42 -3.57 -14.07
C GLU A 64 1.57 -2.75 -13.08
N ALA A 65 1.74 -1.43 -13.08
CA ALA A 65 1.07 -0.53 -12.14
C ALA A 65 -0.48 -0.58 -12.24
N ASP A 66 -1.01 -0.94 -13.41
CA ASP A 66 -2.44 -1.08 -13.69
C ASP A 66 -2.99 -2.49 -13.37
N SER A 67 -2.14 -3.43 -12.97
CA SER A 67 -2.55 -4.76 -12.54
C SER A 67 -3.31 -4.70 -11.19
N PRO A 68 -4.04 -5.78 -10.81
CA PRO A 68 -4.65 -5.91 -9.49
C PRO A 68 -3.69 -5.61 -8.32
N ILE A 69 -2.45 -6.14 -8.37
CA ILE A 69 -1.44 -5.86 -7.33
C ILE A 69 -0.93 -4.42 -7.39
N GLY A 70 -0.75 -3.87 -8.59
CA GLY A 70 -0.37 -2.47 -8.78
C GLY A 70 -1.40 -1.50 -8.20
N LYS A 71 -2.67 -1.67 -8.56
CA LYS A 71 -3.80 -0.92 -8.03
C LYS A 71 -3.93 -1.06 -6.52
N THR A 72 -3.69 -2.25 -5.98
CA THR A 72 -3.71 -2.49 -4.54
C THR A 72 -2.63 -1.65 -3.82
N LEU A 73 -1.38 -1.67 -4.29
CA LEU A 73 -0.26 -0.94 -3.67
C LEU A 73 -0.33 0.58 -3.90
N LYS A 74 -0.88 1.02 -5.04
CA LYS A 74 -1.06 2.44 -5.36
C LYS A 74 -1.90 3.20 -4.33
N GLN A 75 -2.81 2.53 -3.62
CA GLN A 75 -3.55 3.14 -2.51
C GLN A 75 -2.63 3.73 -1.43
N TYR A 76 -1.41 3.20 -1.25
CA TYR A 76 -0.42 3.75 -0.31
C TYR A 76 0.57 4.66 -1.04
N LEU A 77 1.04 4.25 -2.22
CA LEU A 77 2.06 4.98 -2.96
C LEU A 77 1.58 6.35 -3.46
N ASP A 78 0.29 6.49 -3.74
CA ASP A 78 -0.33 7.73 -4.18
C ASP A 78 -0.71 8.67 -3.01
N LEU A 79 -0.50 8.26 -1.74
CA LEU A 79 -0.67 9.13 -0.58
C LEU A 79 0.43 10.19 -0.51
N LEU A 80 0.08 11.36 0.04
CA LEU A 80 1.05 12.43 0.28
C LEU A 80 2.22 11.93 1.16
N PRO A 81 3.47 12.33 0.83
CA PRO A 81 4.64 12.02 1.63
C PRO A 81 4.50 12.43 3.10
N THR A 82 5.24 11.70 3.94
CA THR A 82 5.44 11.99 5.37
C THR A 82 5.87 13.46 5.60
N GLY A 83 5.34 14.10 6.63
CA GLY A 83 5.71 15.47 7.01
C GLY A 83 4.99 16.58 6.22
N GLY A 84 3.90 16.26 5.54
CA GLY A 84 2.95 17.26 5.04
C GLY A 84 2.34 18.11 6.18
N PRO A 85 1.75 19.28 5.88
CA PRO A 85 1.20 20.19 6.88
C PRO A 85 -0.01 19.63 7.67
N LEU A 86 -0.52 18.46 7.28
CA LEU A 86 -1.55 17.71 7.97
C LEU A 86 -0.94 16.35 8.37
N MET A 87 -1.29 15.84 9.55
CA MET A 87 -1.12 14.42 9.92
C MET A 87 -2.05 13.55 9.04
N SER A 88 -1.84 13.60 7.73
CA SER A 88 -2.71 13.08 6.68
C SER A 88 -1.82 12.71 5.50
N GLY A 89 -1.93 11.48 5.01
CA GLY A 89 -0.99 10.90 4.04
C GLY A 89 -0.36 9.64 4.58
N LYS A 90 0.89 9.34 4.19
CA LYS A 90 1.61 8.12 4.60
C LYS A 90 1.77 8.00 6.13
N ASP A 91 1.89 9.12 6.85
CA ASP A 91 1.97 9.17 8.32
C ASP A 91 0.71 8.64 9.03
N GLY A 92 -0.44 8.69 8.37
CA GLY A 92 -1.71 8.17 8.91
C GLY A 92 -1.85 6.65 8.78
N VAL A 93 -0.90 5.97 8.11
CA VAL A 93 -1.03 4.55 7.79
C VAL A 93 -0.02 3.72 8.59
N GLY A 94 -0.54 2.83 9.43
CA GLY A 94 0.29 1.78 10.03
C GLY A 94 0.76 0.81 8.95
N ILE A 95 2.06 0.83 8.63
CA ILE A 95 2.67 -0.06 7.64
C ILE A 95 3.73 -0.96 8.27
N MET A 96 3.71 -2.23 7.89
CA MET A 96 4.75 -3.19 8.25
C MET A 96 5.17 -3.97 7.00
N ALA A 97 6.42 -3.80 6.58
CA ALA A 97 6.99 -4.57 5.49
C ALA A 97 8.06 -5.54 6.03
N TYR A 98 8.13 -6.73 5.42
CA TYR A 98 9.16 -7.71 5.71
C TYR A 98 9.59 -8.36 4.41
N ASN A 99 10.90 -8.49 4.20
CA ASN A 99 11.46 -9.13 3.02
C ASN A 99 12.89 -9.57 3.32
N GLN A 100 13.24 -10.84 3.10
CA GLN A 100 14.62 -11.31 3.25
C GLN A 100 15.62 -10.50 2.43
N HIS A 101 15.19 -10.02 1.27
CA HIS A 101 15.98 -9.15 0.39
C HIS A 101 15.17 -7.87 0.18
N PRO A 102 15.27 -6.90 1.09
CA PRO A 102 14.51 -5.66 0.98
C PRO A 102 14.89 -4.86 -0.29
N PRO A 103 14.00 -3.98 -0.78
CA PRO A 103 14.28 -3.13 -1.95
C PRO A 103 15.50 -2.22 -1.74
N LEU A 104 15.74 -1.85 -0.48
CA LEU A 104 16.86 -1.02 -0.03
C LEU A 104 17.54 -1.76 1.11
N GLY A 105 18.84 -1.53 1.27
CA GLY A 105 19.59 -2.12 2.38
C GLY A 105 20.15 -3.52 2.11
N ALA A 106 20.57 -4.14 3.22
CA ALA A 106 21.21 -5.44 3.22
C ALA A 106 20.19 -6.58 3.39
N MET A 107 20.58 -7.79 2.97
CA MET A 107 19.80 -8.99 3.23
C MET A 107 19.55 -9.15 4.75
N VAL A 108 18.32 -9.48 5.11
CA VAL A 108 17.93 -9.77 6.50
C VAL A 108 17.90 -11.28 6.70
N ALA A 109 18.81 -11.79 7.52
CA ALA A 109 18.86 -13.22 7.84
C ALA A 109 17.62 -13.66 8.65
N ASN A 110 17.24 -14.94 8.51
CA ASN A 110 16.13 -15.57 9.26
C ASN A 110 14.73 -14.98 9.02
N VAL A 111 14.54 -14.26 7.92
CA VAL A 111 13.25 -13.78 7.43
C VAL A 111 12.84 -14.62 6.21
N PRO A 112 12.17 -15.77 6.36
CA PRO A 112 11.83 -16.60 5.20
C PRO A 112 10.69 -16.00 4.36
N GLY A 113 9.82 -15.20 4.98
CA GLY A 113 8.65 -14.61 4.34
C GLY A 113 8.93 -13.27 3.66
N ARG A 114 8.02 -12.86 2.75
CA ARG A 114 7.98 -11.51 2.20
C ARG A 114 6.54 -11.00 2.16
N GLY A 115 6.33 -9.74 2.50
CA GLY A 115 4.99 -9.18 2.52
C GLY A 115 4.91 -7.78 3.10
N VAL A 116 3.69 -7.24 3.03
CA VAL A 116 3.34 -5.90 3.52
C VAL A 116 1.97 -5.96 4.21
N LEU A 117 1.90 -5.39 5.40
CA LEU A 117 0.69 -5.08 6.14
C LEU A 117 0.45 -3.58 6.02
N MET A 118 -0.74 -3.17 5.57
CA MET A 118 -1.18 -1.77 5.54
C MET A 118 -2.49 -1.68 6.30
N VAL A 119 -2.46 -1.05 7.48
CA VAL A 119 -3.57 -1.09 8.45
C VAL A 119 -3.81 0.30 9.04
N PRO A 120 -4.54 1.17 8.33
CA PRO A 120 -5.07 2.40 8.90
C PRO A 120 -6.22 2.07 9.86
N ASP A 121 -6.17 2.66 11.05
CA ASP A 121 -7.27 2.61 12.03
C ASP A 121 -7.82 1.20 12.31
N GLY A 122 -6.94 0.19 12.30
CA GLY A 122 -7.24 -1.19 12.70
C GLY A 122 -7.91 -2.08 11.63
N ARG A 123 -8.20 -1.57 10.43
CA ARG A 123 -8.64 -2.34 9.25
C ARG A 123 -7.61 -2.20 8.15
N GLY A 124 -7.48 -3.19 7.27
CA GLY A 124 -6.47 -3.06 6.22
C GLY A 124 -6.32 -4.26 5.34
N ILE A 125 -5.12 -4.41 4.78
CA ILE A 125 -4.76 -5.53 3.92
C ILE A 125 -3.44 -6.16 4.33
N TRP A 126 -3.32 -7.45 4.01
CA TRP A 126 -2.07 -8.17 4.05
C TRP A 126 -1.73 -8.70 2.68
N ILE A 127 -0.57 -8.29 2.17
CA ILE A 127 0.01 -8.80 0.94
C ILE A 127 1.15 -9.74 1.32
N VAL A 128 1.05 -11.01 0.92
CA VAL A 128 2.15 -11.99 0.99
C VAL A 128 2.66 -12.22 -0.41
N HIS A 129 3.99 -12.28 -0.59
CA HIS A 129 4.56 -12.50 -1.91
C HIS A 129 5.90 -13.25 -1.89
N THR A 130 6.39 -13.60 -3.07
CA THR A 130 7.66 -14.33 -3.24
C THR A 130 8.79 -13.48 -3.83
N PHE A 131 8.51 -12.23 -4.19
CA PHE A 131 9.45 -11.37 -4.93
C PHE A 131 10.50 -10.68 -4.03
N PRO A 132 11.79 -10.78 -4.38
CA PRO A 132 12.82 -9.96 -3.76
C PRO A 132 12.74 -8.51 -4.18
N GLN A 133 13.28 -7.63 -3.32
CA GLN A 133 13.43 -6.21 -3.58
C GLN A 133 12.10 -5.51 -3.92
N PHE A 134 11.02 -5.96 -3.29
CA PHE A 134 9.66 -5.48 -3.55
C PHE A 134 8.83 -5.47 -2.25
N PRO A 135 7.85 -4.55 -2.12
CA PRO A 135 7.73 -3.30 -2.87
C PRO A 135 8.63 -2.21 -2.28
N ASN A 136 9.02 -1.21 -3.08
CA ASN A 136 9.63 0.02 -2.57
C ASN A 136 8.53 0.92 -1.98
N LEU A 137 8.63 1.25 -0.69
CA LEU A 137 7.61 1.97 0.07
C LEU A 137 8.13 3.30 0.64
N GLN A 138 9.25 3.81 0.12
CA GLN A 138 9.75 5.14 0.49
C GLN A 138 8.72 6.24 0.22
N ASP A 139 8.92 7.39 0.85
CA ASP A 139 7.98 8.52 0.80
C ASP A 139 7.79 9.05 -0.63
N ASP A 140 8.83 9.05 -1.45
CA ASP A 140 8.84 9.49 -2.86
C ASP A 140 8.75 8.34 -3.87
N ALA A 141 8.61 7.09 -3.40
CA ALA A 141 8.56 5.93 -4.28
C ALA A 141 7.29 5.92 -5.14
N THR A 142 7.46 5.56 -6.41
CA THR A 142 6.36 5.19 -7.30
C THR A 142 6.27 3.67 -7.44
N TYR A 143 5.19 3.16 -8.04
CA TYR A 143 5.06 1.73 -8.24
C TYR A 143 6.13 1.22 -9.21
N GLU A 144 6.94 0.30 -8.74
CA GLU A 144 7.88 -0.47 -9.55
C GLU A 144 7.45 -1.93 -9.55
N LYS A 145 7.27 -2.50 -10.74
CA LYS A 145 6.97 -3.93 -10.84
C LYS A 145 8.13 -4.76 -10.27
N PRO A 146 7.86 -5.97 -9.75
CA PRO A 146 8.92 -6.86 -9.33
C PRO A 146 9.90 -7.16 -10.46
N LYS A 147 11.18 -7.35 -10.10
CA LYS A 147 12.19 -7.80 -11.06
C LYS A 147 11.76 -9.11 -11.70
N GLU A 148 11.77 -9.13 -13.02
CA GLU A 148 11.47 -10.33 -13.77
C GLU A 148 12.53 -11.39 -13.50
N THR A 149 12.07 -12.61 -13.27
CA THR A 149 12.92 -13.79 -13.16
C THR A 149 12.29 -14.94 -13.92
N ASN A 150 13.09 -15.96 -14.25
CA ASN A 150 12.59 -17.19 -14.85
C ASN A 150 11.85 -18.09 -13.84
N LYS A 151 11.77 -17.69 -12.57
CA LYS A 151 11.05 -18.42 -11.52
C LYS A 151 9.59 -18.01 -11.51
N ALA A 152 8.74 -18.95 -11.10
CA ALA A 152 7.37 -18.62 -10.75
C ALA A 152 7.34 -17.68 -9.53
N GLY A 153 6.26 -16.90 -9.42
CA GLY A 153 6.05 -16.03 -8.27
C GLY A 153 4.57 -15.82 -8.00
N MET A 154 4.24 -15.37 -6.80
CA MET A 154 2.86 -15.13 -6.41
C MET A 154 2.70 -13.92 -5.50
N PHE A 155 1.50 -13.36 -5.55
CA PHE A 155 0.94 -12.38 -4.62
C PHE A 155 -0.37 -12.93 -4.07
N VAL A 156 -0.54 -12.85 -2.76
CA VAL A 156 -1.83 -13.04 -2.10
C VAL A 156 -2.12 -11.76 -1.35
N CYS A 157 -3.25 -11.12 -1.66
CA CYS A 157 -3.80 -10.04 -0.87
C CYS A 157 -5.04 -10.57 -0.13
N VAL A 158 -5.12 -10.32 1.17
CA VAL A 158 -6.31 -10.58 1.99
C VAL A 158 -6.69 -9.34 2.79
N LYS A 159 -7.98 -9.08 2.90
CA LYS A 159 -8.50 -8.03 3.77
C LYS A 159 -8.43 -8.45 5.24
N ILE A 160 -7.93 -7.57 6.10
CA ILE A 160 -7.90 -7.74 7.55
C ILE A 160 -9.09 -6.98 8.16
N PRO A 161 -10.05 -7.68 8.78
CA PRO A 161 -11.15 -7.03 9.48
C PRO A 161 -10.66 -6.36 10.78
N SER A 162 -11.44 -5.40 11.27
CA SER A 162 -11.13 -4.66 12.50
C SER A 162 -10.94 -5.61 13.68
N GLY A 163 -9.91 -5.37 14.50
CA GLY A 163 -9.64 -6.14 15.72
C GLY A 163 -8.73 -7.36 15.55
N ASN A 164 -8.38 -7.74 14.31
CA ASN A 164 -7.53 -8.92 14.05
C ASN A 164 -6.03 -8.59 13.89
N PHE A 165 -5.66 -7.31 13.89
CA PHE A 165 -4.28 -6.89 13.65
C PHE A 165 -3.29 -7.44 14.67
N GLY A 166 -3.60 -7.35 15.97
CA GLY A 166 -2.71 -7.83 17.04
C GLY A 166 -2.44 -9.34 16.97
N SER A 167 -3.34 -10.11 16.36
CA SER A 167 -3.16 -11.54 16.12
C SER A 167 -2.21 -11.80 14.95
N ILE A 168 -2.29 -10.99 13.89
CA ILE A 168 -1.43 -11.12 12.69
C ILE A 168 -0.02 -10.60 12.97
N GLY A 169 0.11 -9.49 13.71
CA GLY A 169 1.40 -8.89 14.07
C GLY A 169 2.34 -9.86 14.79
N LYS A 170 1.81 -10.73 15.66
CA LYS A 170 2.58 -11.77 16.36
C LYS A 170 3.25 -12.77 15.41
N TYR A 171 2.67 -13.04 14.24
CA TYR A 171 3.26 -13.94 13.24
C TYR A 171 4.28 -13.26 12.33
N SER A 172 4.31 -11.92 12.32
CA SER A 172 5.19 -11.12 11.46
C SER A 172 6.35 -10.46 12.22
N GLU A 173 6.32 -10.44 13.55
CA GLU A 173 7.30 -9.80 14.46
C GLU A 173 8.76 -10.26 14.30
N THR A 174 9.06 -11.35 13.60
CA THR A 174 10.43 -11.86 13.42
C THR A 174 11.26 -11.11 12.36
N SER A 175 10.74 -10.07 11.70
CA SER A 175 11.37 -9.53 10.47
C SER A 175 11.06 -8.07 10.12
N LEU A 176 10.88 -7.22 11.14
CA LEU A 176 10.36 -5.85 11.01
C LEU A 176 11.26 -4.88 10.21
N ILE A 177 10.75 -4.31 9.12
CA ILE A 177 11.16 -2.98 8.61
C ILE A 177 10.08 -1.98 9.07
N ARG A 178 10.44 -1.05 9.97
CA ARG A 178 9.49 -0.11 10.60
C ARG A 178 9.48 1.24 9.89
N ASN A 179 8.30 1.81 9.66
CA ASN A 179 8.09 3.27 9.61
C ASN A 179 6.89 3.66 10.53
N PRO A 180 6.83 4.87 11.11
CA PRO A 180 7.29 5.10 12.45
C PRO A 180 6.21 5.75 13.33
N ILE A 181 5.84 5.09 14.42
CA ILE A 181 6.02 5.76 15.71
C ILE A 181 7.38 5.35 16.35
N ASN A 182 8.22 4.60 15.63
CA ASN A 182 9.69 4.65 15.78
C ASN A 182 10.44 3.76 14.76
N ARG A 183 11.27 4.41 13.94
CA ARG A 183 12.59 4.01 13.37
C ARG A 183 12.87 2.50 13.19
N THR A 184 13.05 2.05 11.95
CA THR A 184 14.34 1.96 11.23
C THR A 184 14.07 1.24 9.91
N LEU A 185 14.23 1.97 8.81
CA LEU A 185 14.51 1.46 7.47
C LEU A 185 15.98 1.05 7.46
N LEU A 186 16.25 -0.24 7.24
CA LEU A 186 17.52 -0.68 6.67
C LEU A 186 17.23 -1.16 5.27
#